data_AF-A0A535TZ27-F1
#
_entry.id   AF-A0A535TZ27-F1
#
_cell.length_a   1.000
_cell.length_b   1.000
_cell.length_c   1.000
_cell.angle_alpha   90.00
_cell.angle_beta   90.00
_cell.angle_gamma   90.00
#
_symmetry.space_group_name_H-M   'P 1'
#
loop_
_entity.id
_entity.type
_entity.pdbx_description
1 polymer ?
#
loop_
_entity_poly.entity_id
_entity_poly.type
_entity_poly.pdbx_seq_one_letter_code
_entity_poly.pdbx_strand_id
1 'polypeptide(L)'
;MQEQRRSSYSYRSARRRRFSPVALIVAILPFVLVLFLYTRAWDAAPRFAFPWNTAQWFAALLPVSAHTTQPARPTFSRSWYIEGPVASKVGDMQALGQQDVRWMLTSRQCSGSNYGSLVILDFGEPHTSQGVYGTYTVKTNHFWSDTDIADGAKQYMMAWHTLSSACKVKLAIGLSNHHQCAYNGPSCSITEVGTQWADTVNSLNTWVKSRNYDKQIQVWGAYDAETTWDGADRQSRGGQMRTGTT
;
A
#
# COMPACT_ATOMS: atom_id res chain seq x y z
N MET A 1 -55.75 11.72 14.19
CA MET A 1 -55.06 11.84 15.50
C MET A 1 -54.09 10.68 15.60
N GLN A 2 -52.79 10.92 15.40
CA GLN A 2 -51.76 9.88 15.57
C GLN A 2 -50.77 10.36 16.63
N GLU A 3 -50.57 9.49 17.60
CA GLU A 3 -49.99 9.73 18.91
C GLU A 3 -48.44 9.68 18.82
N GLN A 4 -47.81 10.83 19.05
CA GLN A 4 -46.35 11.01 19.10
C GLN A 4 -45.80 10.42 20.40
N ARG A 5 -45.21 9.22 20.34
CA ARG A 5 -44.39 8.69 21.45
C ARG A 5 -42.98 9.29 21.40
N ARG A 6 -42.70 10.22 22.32
CA ARG A 6 -41.36 10.75 22.60
C ARG A 6 -40.52 9.71 23.32
N SER A 7 -39.36 9.38 22.76
CA SER A 7 -38.35 8.51 23.37
C SER A 7 -37.38 9.34 24.20
N SER A 8 -37.29 9.02 25.50
CA SER A 8 -36.46 9.70 26.49
C SER A 8 -35.01 9.23 26.39
N TYR A 9 -34.13 10.05 25.81
CA TYR A 9 -32.68 9.80 25.83
C TYR A 9 -32.10 10.04 27.23
N SER A 10 -31.67 8.96 27.88
CA SER A 10 -30.96 8.98 29.17
C SER A 10 -29.48 9.30 28.95
N TYR A 11 -29.07 10.52 29.31
CA TYR A 11 -27.67 10.94 29.32
C TYR A 11 -26.96 10.28 30.52
N ARG A 12 -26.21 9.19 30.29
CA ARG A 12 -25.27 8.65 31.29
C ARG A 12 -23.99 9.45 31.24
N SER A 13 -23.79 10.31 32.24
CA SER A 13 -22.53 11.04 32.43
C SER A 13 -21.38 10.07 32.72
N ALA A 14 -20.38 10.02 31.84
CA ALA A 14 -19.16 9.27 32.05
C ALA A 14 -18.37 9.86 33.24
N ARG A 15 -18.42 9.17 34.38
CA ARG A 15 -17.73 9.54 35.61
C ARG A 15 -16.22 9.37 35.39
N ARG A 16 -15.50 10.47 35.11
CA ARG A 16 -14.03 10.50 35.03
C ARG A 16 -13.44 9.95 36.33
N ARG A 17 -12.87 8.75 36.29
CA ARG A 17 -12.09 8.19 37.39
C ARG A 17 -10.81 9.02 37.49
N ARG A 18 -10.73 9.89 38.50
CA ARG A 18 -9.50 10.60 38.84
C ARG A 18 -8.52 9.54 39.36
N PHE A 19 -7.54 9.18 38.54
CA PHE A 19 -6.44 8.34 38.99
C PHE A 19 -5.67 9.08 40.08
N SER A 20 -5.32 8.36 41.14
CA SER A 20 -4.47 8.91 42.20
C SER A 20 -3.14 9.37 41.59
N PRO A 21 -2.63 10.56 41.94
CA PRO A 21 -1.35 11.05 41.44
C PRO A 21 -0.20 10.07 41.72
N VAL A 22 -0.32 9.25 42.77
CA VAL A 22 0.65 8.19 43.09
C VAL A 22 0.66 7.07 42.03
N ALA A 23 -0.50 6.69 41.51
CA ALA A 23 -0.60 5.64 40.47
C ALA A 23 0.00 6.11 39.13
N LEU A 24 -0.12 7.41 38.83
CA LEU A 24 0.50 8.01 37.65
C LEU A 24 2.04 7.98 37.75
N ILE A 25 2.58 8.30 38.93
CA ILE A 25 4.04 8.29 39.17
C ILE A 25 4.59 6.87 39.00
N VAL A 26 3.93 5.85 39.59
CA VAL A 26 4.34 4.44 39.47
C VAL A 26 4.33 3.96 38.01
N ALA A 27 3.37 4.42 37.19
CA ALA A 27 3.29 4.05 35.79
C ALA A 27 4.38 4.71 34.92
N ILE A 28 4.78 5.95 35.24
CA ILE A 28 5.72 6.73 34.41
C ILE A 28 7.19 6.44 34.78
N LEU A 29 7.48 6.12 36.04
CA LEU A 29 8.85 5.91 36.54
C LEU A 29 9.68 4.90 35.73
N PRO A 30 9.18 3.70 35.34
CA PRO A 30 9.98 2.75 34.57
C PRO A 30 10.32 3.28 33.17
N PHE A 31 9.43 4.05 32.53
CA PHE A 31 9.68 4.65 31.22
C PHE A 31 10.79 5.70 31.26
N VAL A 32 10.79 6.55 32.29
CA VAL A 32 11.85 7.56 32.50
C VAL A 32 13.19 6.89 32.75
N LEU A 33 13.20 5.78 33.52
CA LEU A 33 14.42 5.05 33.84
C LEU A 33 15.03 4.36 32.60
N VAL A 34 14.19 3.81 31.71
CA VAL A 34 14.63 3.25 30.42
C VAL A 34 15.20 4.34 29.51
N LEU A 35 14.56 5.51 29.42
CA LEU A 35 15.06 6.66 28.64
C LEU A 35 16.41 7.18 29.20
N PHE A 36 16.57 7.23 30.52
CA PHE A 36 17.80 7.68 31.15
C PHE A 36 18.96 6.68 30.94
N LEU A 37 18.67 5.37 30.96
CA LEU A 37 19.65 4.34 30.63
C LEU A 37 20.02 4.36 29.13
N TYR A 38 19.06 4.62 28.24
CA TYR A 38 19.31 4.70 26.80
C TYR A 38 20.22 5.88 26.44
N THR A 39 20.04 7.05 27.06
CA THR A 39 20.91 8.22 26.82
C THR A 39 22.34 8.02 27.35
N ARG A 40 22.51 7.31 28.47
CA ARG A 40 23.84 6.99 29.04
C ARG A 40 24.62 5.95 28.21
N ALA A 41 23.96 5.13 27.42
CA ALA A 41 24.63 4.12 26.58
C ALA A 41 25.36 4.72 25.37
N TRP A 42 25.03 5.96 24.96
CA TRP A 42 25.69 6.64 23.85
C TRP A 42 27.03 7.31 24.23
N ASP A 43 27.25 7.59 25.52
CA ASP A 43 28.51 8.23 25.99
C ASP A 43 29.67 7.24 26.18
N ALA A 44 29.41 5.92 26.07
CA ALA A 44 30.42 4.86 26.25
C ALA A 44 30.94 4.26 24.93
N ALA A 45 30.60 4.84 23.77
CA ALA A 45 31.24 4.43 22.52
C ALA A 45 32.69 4.96 22.50
N PRO A 46 33.71 4.10 22.35
CA PRO A 46 35.09 4.55 22.24
C PRO A 46 35.21 5.46 21.02
N ARG A 47 35.58 6.72 21.28
CA ARG A 47 35.99 7.67 20.24
C ARG A 47 37.23 7.09 19.58
N PHE A 48 37.05 6.42 18.44
CA PHE A 48 38.14 6.11 17.54
C PHE A 48 38.75 7.44 17.08
N ALA A 49 39.86 7.81 17.72
CA ALA A 49 40.71 8.90 17.29
C ALA A 49 41.32 8.52 15.95
N PHE A 50 40.70 9.00 14.86
CA PHE A 50 41.35 9.04 13.57
C PHE A 50 42.52 10.02 13.65
N PRO A 51 43.76 9.61 13.37
CA PRO A 51 44.88 10.53 13.34
C PRO A 51 44.73 11.46 12.13
N TRP A 52 44.57 12.75 12.43
CA TRP A 52 44.62 13.84 11.47
C TRP A 52 46.02 13.88 10.83
N ASN A 53 46.14 13.43 9.59
CA ASN A 53 47.30 13.67 8.74
C ASN A 53 46.91 13.52 7.25
N THR A 54 46.07 14.40 6.72
CA THR A 54 45.83 14.50 5.26
C THR A 54 45.39 15.91 4.84
N ALA A 55 46.20 16.93 5.13
CA ALA A 55 46.01 18.28 4.58
C ALA A 55 46.61 18.46 3.15
N GLN A 56 46.87 17.39 2.40
CA GLN A 56 47.58 17.47 1.11
C GLN A 56 46.94 16.73 -0.08
N TRP A 57 45.68 16.31 -0.02
CA TRP A 57 45.02 15.61 -1.15
C TRP A 57 43.75 16.28 -1.70
N PHE A 58 43.48 17.55 -1.37
CA PHE A 58 42.29 18.27 -1.86
C PHE A 58 42.49 19.03 -3.18
N ALA A 59 43.37 18.55 -4.07
CA ALA A 59 43.59 19.12 -5.39
C ALA A 59 43.06 18.24 -6.55
N ALA A 60 42.01 17.45 -6.30
CA ALA A 60 41.27 16.76 -7.36
C ALA A 60 39.82 16.40 -6.97
N LEU A 61 39.12 17.28 -6.25
CA LEU A 61 37.66 17.19 -6.16
C LEU A 61 37.07 18.10 -7.23
N LEU A 62 37.19 17.66 -8.49
CA LEU A 62 36.22 18.08 -9.50
C LEU A 62 34.82 17.74 -8.95
N PRO A 63 33.82 18.59 -9.14
CA PRO A 63 32.44 18.20 -8.86
C PRO A 63 32.16 16.98 -9.74
N VAL A 64 32.13 15.80 -9.12
CA VAL A 64 31.50 14.64 -9.74
C VAL A 64 30.07 15.09 -9.96
N SER A 65 29.75 15.46 -11.19
CA SER A 65 28.37 15.60 -11.64
C SER A 65 27.72 14.27 -11.34
N ALA A 66 27.03 14.20 -10.19
CA ALA A 66 26.12 13.13 -9.88
C ALA A 66 25.06 13.20 -10.97
N HIS A 67 25.29 12.44 -12.04
CA HIS A 67 24.25 12.11 -12.99
C HIS A 67 23.19 11.44 -12.14
N THR A 68 22.16 12.22 -11.81
CA THR A 68 20.98 11.68 -11.19
C THR A 68 20.39 10.82 -12.29
N THR A 69 20.74 9.53 -12.30
CA THR A 69 20.15 8.54 -13.19
C THR A 69 18.68 8.50 -12.82
N GLN A 70 17.89 9.32 -13.53
CA GLN A 70 16.47 9.36 -13.36
C GLN A 70 15.98 7.95 -13.65
N PRO A 71 15.31 7.28 -12.69
CA PRO A 71 14.86 5.92 -12.89
C PRO A 71 14.00 5.90 -14.15
N ALA A 72 14.31 4.97 -15.06
CA ALA A 72 13.61 4.85 -16.32
C ALA A 72 12.10 4.89 -16.05
N ARG A 73 11.45 5.92 -16.59
CA ARG A 73 10.00 6.09 -16.43
C ARG A 73 9.32 4.91 -17.11
N PRO A 74 8.26 4.33 -16.51
CA PRO A 74 7.45 3.36 -17.20
C PRO A 74 6.98 3.94 -18.53
N THR A 75 7.15 3.20 -19.62
CA THR A 75 6.73 3.67 -20.94
C THR A 75 5.21 3.71 -21.07
N PHE A 76 4.50 2.91 -20.25
CA PHE A 76 3.03 2.85 -20.22
C PHE A 76 2.51 2.78 -18.79
N SER A 77 1.30 3.31 -18.59
CA SER A 77 0.53 3.12 -17.38
C SER A 77 -0.85 2.56 -17.70
N ARG A 78 -1.34 1.65 -16.84
CA ARG A 78 -2.70 1.09 -16.89
C ARG A 78 -3.30 1.09 -15.50
N SER A 79 -4.62 1.13 -15.46
CA SER A 79 -5.39 1.01 -14.24
C SER A 79 -6.57 0.09 -14.46
N TRP A 80 -6.93 -0.64 -13.40
CA TRP A 80 -8.05 -1.55 -13.38
C TRP A 80 -8.85 -1.35 -12.11
N TYR A 81 -10.15 -1.13 -12.24
CA TYR A 81 -11.08 -1.28 -11.12
C TYR A 81 -11.35 -2.76 -10.91
N ILE A 82 -11.04 -3.25 -9.72
CA ILE A 82 -11.34 -4.61 -9.31
C ILE A 82 -12.76 -4.63 -8.77
N GLU A 83 -13.67 -5.23 -9.53
CA GLU A 83 -15.10 -5.27 -9.23
C GLU A 83 -15.66 -6.69 -9.12
N GLY A 84 -14.81 -7.70 -9.35
CA GLY A 84 -15.19 -9.11 -9.24
C GLY A 84 -15.40 -9.55 -7.78
N PRO A 85 -16.20 -10.60 -7.54
CA PRO A 85 -16.35 -11.17 -6.19
C PRO A 85 -15.05 -11.85 -5.73
N VAL A 86 -14.78 -11.80 -4.42
CA VAL A 86 -13.58 -12.45 -3.82
C VAL A 86 -13.51 -13.95 -4.14
N ALA A 87 -14.65 -14.62 -4.33
CA ALA A 87 -14.71 -16.04 -4.66
C ALA A 87 -14.01 -16.38 -5.99
N SER A 88 -14.00 -15.46 -6.96
CA SER A 88 -13.33 -15.65 -8.26
C SER A 88 -11.94 -15.03 -8.33
N LYS A 89 -11.43 -14.45 -7.22
CA LYS A 89 -10.16 -13.69 -7.20
C LYS A 89 -8.99 -14.40 -7.86
N VAL A 90 -8.89 -15.73 -7.71
CA VAL A 90 -7.77 -16.49 -8.27
C VAL A 90 -7.81 -16.49 -9.79
N GLY A 91 -8.94 -16.89 -10.37
CA GLY A 91 -9.11 -16.96 -11.82
C GLY A 91 -9.07 -15.58 -12.45
N ASP A 92 -9.78 -14.61 -11.86
CA ASP A 92 -9.90 -13.27 -12.41
C ASP A 92 -8.55 -12.54 -12.40
N MET A 93 -7.86 -12.49 -11.25
CA MET A 93 -6.60 -11.75 -11.17
C MET A 93 -5.49 -12.42 -11.99
N GLN A 94 -5.50 -13.76 -12.09
CA GLN A 94 -4.60 -14.47 -12.99
C GLN A 94 -4.89 -14.10 -14.45
N ALA A 95 -6.15 -14.16 -14.89
CA ALA A 95 -6.54 -13.81 -16.26
C ALA A 95 -6.18 -12.35 -16.60
N LEU A 96 -6.38 -11.42 -15.67
CA LEU A 96 -6.00 -10.02 -15.82
C LEU A 96 -4.49 -9.85 -16.03
N GLY A 97 -3.68 -10.49 -15.18
CA GLY A 97 -2.22 -10.48 -15.32
C GLY A 97 -1.76 -11.07 -16.66
N GLN A 98 -2.42 -12.13 -17.13
CA GLN A 98 -2.15 -12.72 -18.44
C GLN A 98 -2.49 -11.77 -19.59
N GLN A 99 -3.62 -11.09 -19.50
CA GLN A 99 -4.06 -10.14 -20.52
C GLN A 99 -3.07 -8.97 -20.65
N ASP A 100 -2.64 -8.37 -19.54
CA ASP A 100 -1.75 -7.22 -19.59
C ASP A 100 -0.36 -7.56 -20.13
N VAL A 101 0.25 -8.65 -19.67
CA VAL A 101 1.57 -9.04 -20.16
C VAL A 101 1.54 -9.45 -21.63
N ARG A 102 0.46 -10.13 -22.09
CA ARG A 102 0.26 -10.42 -23.52
C ARG A 102 0.18 -9.14 -24.34
N TRP A 103 -0.56 -8.15 -23.87
CA TRP A 103 -0.62 -6.87 -24.55
C TRP A 103 0.75 -6.19 -24.63
N MET A 104 1.53 -6.21 -23.54
CA MET A 104 2.88 -5.64 -23.52
C MET A 104 3.82 -6.33 -24.53
N LEU A 105 3.71 -7.65 -24.65
CA LEU A 105 4.47 -8.44 -25.62
C LEU A 105 4.07 -8.10 -27.05
N THR A 106 2.77 -8.08 -27.37
CA THR A 106 2.28 -7.82 -28.74
C THR A 106 2.54 -6.38 -29.19
N SER A 107 2.48 -5.43 -28.27
CA SER A 107 2.80 -4.02 -28.51
C SER A 107 4.30 -3.72 -28.54
N ARG A 108 5.16 -4.74 -28.33
CA ARG A 108 6.64 -4.63 -28.29
C ARG A 108 7.15 -3.63 -27.24
N GLN A 109 6.44 -3.52 -26.12
CA GLN A 109 6.79 -2.58 -25.04
C GLN A 109 7.57 -3.24 -23.90
N CYS A 110 7.75 -4.56 -23.95
CA CYS A 110 8.65 -5.24 -23.03
C CYS A 110 10.10 -5.05 -23.46
N SER A 111 10.91 -4.53 -22.54
CA SER A 111 12.37 -4.56 -22.64
C SER A 111 12.96 -5.13 -21.36
N GLY A 112 14.05 -5.89 -21.46
CA GLY A 112 14.75 -6.40 -20.28
C GLY A 112 15.49 -5.30 -19.50
N SER A 113 15.67 -4.11 -20.07
CA SER A 113 16.41 -3.00 -19.48
C SER A 113 15.55 -2.13 -18.56
N ASN A 114 14.29 -1.85 -18.93
CA ASN A 114 13.44 -0.88 -18.22
C ASN A 114 12.10 -1.48 -17.77
N TYR A 115 11.48 -0.86 -16.76
CA TYR A 115 10.08 -1.14 -16.41
C TYR A 115 9.19 -0.75 -17.59
N GLY A 116 8.60 -1.74 -18.25
CA GLY A 116 7.75 -1.50 -19.41
C GLY A 116 6.39 -0.92 -19.02
N SER A 117 5.91 -1.22 -17.81
CA SER A 117 4.55 -0.86 -17.37
C SER A 117 4.49 -0.43 -15.90
N LEU A 118 3.65 0.56 -15.62
CA LEU A 118 3.05 0.83 -14.32
C LEU A 118 1.59 0.37 -14.35
N VAL A 119 1.22 -0.59 -13.51
CA VAL A 119 -0.17 -1.06 -13.41
C VAL A 119 -0.71 -0.67 -12.05
N ILE A 120 -1.91 -0.09 -12.02
CA ILE A 120 -2.66 0.22 -10.81
C ILE A 120 -3.83 -0.76 -10.73
N LEU A 121 -3.92 -1.51 -9.64
CA LEU A 121 -5.09 -2.34 -9.32
C LEU A 121 -5.86 -1.64 -8.22
N ASP A 122 -6.96 -0.97 -8.57
CA ASP A 122 -7.81 -0.24 -7.63
C ASP A 122 -8.85 -1.19 -7.03
N PHE A 123 -8.74 -1.45 -5.73
CA PHE A 123 -9.63 -2.34 -4.99
C PHE A 123 -10.82 -1.61 -4.33
N GLY A 124 -10.91 -0.28 -4.48
CA GLY A 124 -12.03 0.51 -3.99
C GLY A 124 -11.80 1.17 -2.63
N GLU A 125 -12.90 1.43 -1.91
CA GLU A 125 -12.93 2.28 -0.73
C GLU A 125 -12.49 1.52 0.53
N PRO A 126 -11.56 2.06 1.35
CA PRO A 126 -11.13 1.40 2.56
C PRO A 126 -12.24 1.29 3.61
N HIS A 127 -12.38 0.10 4.20
CA HIS A 127 -13.40 -0.20 5.19
C HIS A 127 -12.96 -1.31 6.15
N THR A 128 -13.79 -1.53 7.18
CA THR A 128 -13.74 -2.74 8.01
C THR A 128 -15.01 -3.56 7.89
N SER A 129 -14.90 -4.88 7.78
CA SER A 129 -16.05 -5.79 7.86
C SER A 129 -15.78 -6.84 8.94
N GLN A 130 -16.67 -6.94 9.93
CA GLN A 130 -16.54 -7.88 11.05
C GLN A 130 -15.19 -7.81 11.78
N GLY A 131 -14.59 -6.61 11.86
CA GLY A 131 -13.29 -6.38 12.49
C GLY A 131 -12.07 -6.68 11.60
N VAL A 132 -12.28 -7.03 10.35
CA VAL A 132 -11.21 -7.25 9.36
C VAL A 132 -11.06 -6.03 8.47
N TYR A 133 -9.82 -5.59 8.25
CA TYR A 133 -9.47 -4.49 7.35
C TYR A 133 -9.45 -4.93 5.89
N GLY A 134 -9.86 -4.02 5.00
CA GLY A 134 -9.93 -4.27 3.57
C GLY A 134 -10.61 -3.11 2.83
N THR A 135 -11.24 -3.44 1.70
CA THR A 135 -11.99 -2.48 0.88
C THR A 135 -13.37 -2.99 0.51
N TYR A 136 -14.28 -2.07 0.22
CA TYR A 136 -15.45 -2.36 -0.61
C TYR A 136 -15.21 -1.90 -2.04
N THR A 137 -15.52 -2.76 -3.01
CA THR A 137 -15.48 -2.36 -4.42
C THR A 137 -16.57 -1.33 -4.70
N VAL A 138 -16.25 -0.27 -5.45
CA VAL A 138 -17.13 0.91 -5.59
C VAL A 138 -18.43 0.58 -6.31
N LYS A 139 -18.41 -0.27 -7.36
CA LYS A 139 -19.62 -0.56 -8.15
C LYS A 139 -20.39 -1.76 -7.66
N THR A 140 -19.70 -2.81 -7.21
CA THR A 140 -20.32 -4.09 -6.86
C THR A 140 -20.46 -4.32 -5.36
N ASN A 141 -19.89 -3.46 -4.52
CA ASN A 141 -19.95 -3.53 -3.06
C ASN A 141 -19.50 -4.90 -2.50
N HIS A 142 -18.50 -5.49 -3.14
CA HIS A 142 -17.84 -6.70 -2.65
C HIS A 142 -16.77 -6.32 -1.64
N PHE A 143 -16.79 -6.96 -0.47
CA PHE A 143 -15.74 -6.76 0.52
C PHE A 143 -14.52 -7.60 0.16
N TRP A 144 -13.38 -6.96 -0.03
CA TRP A 144 -12.07 -7.58 -0.22
C TRP A 144 -11.22 -7.31 1.02
N SER A 145 -10.92 -8.34 1.82
CA SER A 145 -9.98 -8.16 2.93
C SER A 145 -8.57 -7.87 2.42
N ASP A 146 -7.72 -7.24 3.24
CA ASP A 146 -6.31 -7.04 2.91
C ASP A 146 -5.59 -8.34 2.53
N THR A 147 -5.97 -9.46 3.16
CA THR A 147 -5.46 -10.79 2.80
C THR A 147 -5.92 -11.21 1.40
N ASP A 148 -7.20 -10.99 1.06
CA ASP A 148 -7.74 -11.31 -0.26
C ASP A 148 -7.12 -10.45 -1.36
N ILE A 149 -6.89 -9.17 -1.07
CA ILE A 149 -6.19 -8.23 -1.96
C ILE A 149 -4.77 -8.74 -2.21
N ALA A 150 -4.03 -9.09 -1.15
CA ALA A 150 -2.69 -9.63 -1.28
C ALA A 150 -2.67 -10.92 -2.11
N ASP A 151 -3.60 -11.83 -1.88
CA ASP A 151 -3.69 -13.09 -2.63
C ASP A 151 -4.06 -12.85 -4.09
N GLY A 152 -5.02 -11.96 -4.38
CA GLY A 152 -5.34 -11.55 -5.75
C GLY A 152 -4.13 -10.95 -6.47
N ALA A 153 -3.40 -10.04 -5.82
CA ALA A 153 -2.20 -9.43 -6.38
C ALA A 153 -1.09 -10.46 -6.66
N LYS A 154 -0.92 -11.48 -5.80
CA LYS A 154 0.02 -12.60 -6.06
C LYS A 154 -0.36 -13.34 -7.34
N GLN A 155 -1.65 -13.63 -7.57
CA GLN A 155 -2.09 -14.33 -8.79
C GLN A 155 -1.82 -13.51 -10.05
N TYR A 156 -2.06 -12.19 -10.00
CA TYR A 156 -1.68 -11.28 -11.08
C TYR A 156 -0.17 -11.33 -11.37
N MET A 157 0.67 -11.19 -10.34
CA MET A 157 2.13 -11.19 -10.47
C MET A 157 2.68 -12.54 -10.96
N MET A 158 2.12 -13.65 -10.48
CA MET A 158 2.48 -15.00 -10.94
C MET A 158 2.16 -15.18 -12.42
N ALA A 159 0.99 -14.74 -12.87
CA ALA A 159 0.60 -14.77 -14.27
C ALA A 159 1.56 -13.96 -15.15
N TRP A 160 1.89 -12.75 -14.69
CA TRP A 160 2.83 -11.86 -15.38
C TRP A 160 4.20 -12.51 -15.53
N HIS A 161 4.77 -13.01 -14.44
CA HIS A 161 6.08 -13.67 -14.43
C HIS A 161 6.10 -14.91 -15.33
N THR A 162 5.08 -15.76 -15.23
CA THR A 162 4.99 -17.03 -15.98
C THR A 162 4.99 -16.80 -17.50
N LEU A 163 4.33 -15.75 -17.98
CA LEU A 163 4.26 -15.49 -19.42
C LEU A 163 5.50 -14.78 -19.96
N SER A 164 6.15 -13.93 -19.16
CA SER A 164 7.43 -13.35 -19.57
C SER A 164 8.19 -12.79 -18.38
N SER A 165 9.33 -13.38 -18.02
CA SER A 165 10.23 -12.88 -16.99
C SER A 165 11.02 -11.62 -17.42
N ALA A 166 11.07 -11.33 -18.72
CA ALA A 166 11.76 -10.16 -19.27
C ALA A 166 10.92 -8.88 -19.20
N CYS A 167 9.59 -9.00 -19.17
CA CYS A 167 8.68 -7.86 -19.05
C CYS A 167 8.68 -7.35 -17.61
N LYS A 168 9.36 -6.23 -17.33
CA LYS A 168 9.37 -5.63 -15.98
C LYS A 168 8.11 -4.78 -15.73
N VAL A 169 7.55 -4.85 -14.52
CA VAL A 169 6.34 -4.12 -14.12
C VAL A 169 6.47 -3.49 -12.72
N LYS A 170 5.98 -2.27 -12.59
CA LYS A 170 5.66 -1.66 -11.29
C LYS A 170 4.17 -1.86 -11.06
N LEU A 171 3.82 -2.57 -10.00
CA LEU A 171 2.44 -2.84 -9.62
C LEU A 171 2.08 -1.97 -8.42
N ALA A 172 1.18 -1.01 -8.60
CA ALA A 172 0.58 -0.26 -7.53
C ALA A 172 -0.72 -0.95 -7.10
N ILE A 173 -0.82 -1.29 -5.82
CA ILE A 173 -2.08 -1.71 -5.22
C ILE A 173 -2.76 -0.43 -4.76
N GLY A 174 -3.92 -0.13 -5.33
CA GLY A 174 -4.65 1.13 -5.19
C GLY A 174 -5.82 1.02 -4.22
N LEU A 175 -6.03 2.13 -3.49
CA LEU A 175 -7.22 2.43 -2.71
C LEU A 175 -7.87 3.70 -3.26
N SER A 176 -9.19 3.77 -3.20
CA SER A 176 -9.96 4.99 -3.45
C SER A 176 -10.08 5.82 -2.16
N ASN A 177 -10.18 7.15 -2.30
CA ASN A 177 -10.49 8.03 -1.17
C ASN A 177 -12.02 8.20 -0.97
N HIS A 178 -12.83 7.65 -1.88
CA HIS A 178 -14.28 7.73 -1.86
C HIS A 178 -14.83 7.05 -0.61
N HIS A 179 -15.71 7.74 0.12
CA HIS A 179 -16.40 7.22 1.33
C HIS A 179 -15.53 6.41 2.31
N GLN A 180 -14.23 6.72 2.41
CA GLN A 180 -13.30 6.03 3.30
C GLN A 180 -13.85 5.97 4.74
N CYS A 181 -14.07 4.76 5.26
CA CYS A 181 -14.66 4.55 6.58
C CYS A 181 -15.99 5.30 6.85
N ALA A 182 -16.76 5.69 5.82
CA ALA A 182 -17.93 6.57 5.99
C ALA A 182 -19.17 5.87 6.57
N TYR A 183 -19.27 4.54 6.44
CA TYR A 183 -20.43 3.79 6.91
C TYR A 183 -20.21 3.20 8.32
N ASN A 184 -20.58 4.00 9.32
CA ASN A 184 -21.10 3.61 10.64
C ASN A 184 -20.34 2.54 11.46
N GLY A 185 -19.35 3.00 12.23
CA GLY A 185 -18.99 2.33 13.49
C GLY A 185 -17.62 2.74 14.03
N PRO A 186 -17.37 2.66 15.34
CA PRO A 186 -16.06 2.90 15.96
C PRO A 186 -14.94 1.93 15.51
N SER A 187 -15.19 1.07 14.52
CA SER A 187 -14.28 0.01 14.07
C SER A 187 -13.37 0.39 12.90
N CYS A 188 -13.66 1.45 12.14
CA CYS A 188 -12.83 1.84 10.99
C CYS A 188 -12.02 3.10 11.33
N SER A 189 -10.74 2.91 11.66
CA SER A 189 -9.78 3.99 11.88
C SER A 189 -8.93 4.18 10.63
N ILE A 190 -8.98 5.36 10.00
CA ILE A 190 -8.20 5.59 8.77
C ILE A 190 -6.69 5.44 8.99
N THR A 191 -6.20 5.76 10.18
CA THR A 191 -4.79 5.56 10.54
C THR A 191 -4.45 4.07 10.61
N GLU A 192 -5.35 3.26 11.15
CA GLU A 192 -5.15 1.82 11.26
C GLU A 192 -5.27 1.15 9.89
N VAL A 193 -6.27 1.53 9.07
CA VAL A 193 -6.37 1.18 7.65
C VAL A 193 -5.06 1.45 6.93
N GLY A 194 -4.52 2.67 7.04
CA GLY A 194 -3.27 3.03 6.36
C GLY A 194 -2.08 2.19 6.84
N THR A 195 -2.06 1.81 8.11
CA THR A 195 -1.03 0.93 8.68
C THR A 195 -1.15 -0.49 8.11
N GLN A 196 -2.35 -1.08 8.15
CA GLN A 196 -2.62 -2.42 7.61
C GLN A 196 -2.36 -2.49 6.10
N TRP A 197 -2.67 -1.42 5.38
CA TRP A 197 -2.38 -1.31 3.96
C TRP A 197 -0.89 -1.29 3.66
N ALA A 198 -0.13 -0.48 4.40
CA ALA A 198 1.32 -0.45 4.27
C ALA A 198 1.94 -1.81 4.55
N ASP A 199 1.46 -2.51 5.58
CA ASP A 199 1.89 -3.87 5.91
C ASP A 199 1.56 -4.86 4.79
N THR A 200 0.38 -4.74 4.17
CA THR A 200 -0.02 -5.53 3.01
C THR A 200 0.95 -5.34 1.83
N VAL A 201 1.25 -4.09 1.46
CA VAL A 201 2.21 -3.77 0.39
C VAL A 201 3.62 -4.26 0.71
N ASN A 202 4.07 -4.10 1.96
CA ASN A 202 5.37 -4.58 2.42
C ASN A 202 5.47 -6.12 2.37
N SER A 203 4.39 -6.81 2.75
CA SER A 203 4.31 -8.27 2.68
C SER A 203 4.39 -8.77 1.22
N LEU A 204 3.76 -8.07 0.28
CA LEU A 204 3.84 -8.38 -1.14
C LEU A 204 5.26 -8.21 -1.69
N ASN A 205 5.94 -7.11 -1.34
CA ASN A 205 7.35 -6.93 -1.71
C ASN A 205 8.26 -8.02 -1.11
N THR A 206 7.99 -8.44 0.12
CA THR A 206 8.71 -9.55 0.76
C THR A 206 8.48 -10.87 0.02
N TRP A 207 7.23 -11.14 -0.37
CA TRP A 207 6.87 -12.31 -1.17
C TRP A 207 7.51 -12.28 -2.57
N VAL A 208 7.53 -11.13 -3.25
CA VAL A 208 8.19 -10.95 -4.54
C VAL A 208 9.68 -11.30 -4.44
N LYS A 209 10.36 -10.82 -3.40
CA LYS A 209 11.77 -11.15 -3.13
C LYS A 209 11.97 -12.64 -2.83
N SER A 210 11.11 -13.25 -2.01
CA SER A 210 11.23 -14.68 -1.67
C SER A 210 11.01 -15.60 -2.87
N ARG A 211 10.35 -15.11 -3.92
CA ARG A 211 10.19 -15.79 -5.21
C ARG A 211 11.29 -15.47 -6.24
N ASN A 212 12.24 -14.60 -5.92
CA ASN A 212 13.23 -14.04 -6.85
C ASN A 212 12.59 -13.27 -8.04
N TYR A 213 11.43 -12.65 -7.82
CA TYR A 213 10.73 -11.86 -8.83
C TYR A 213 11.10 -10.36 -8.77
N ASP A 214 11.89 -9.94 -7.80
CA ASP A 214 12.23 -8.55 -7.47
C ASP A 214 13.02 -7.80 -8.56
N LYS A 215 13.72 -8.54 -9.43
CA LYS A 215 14.37 -7.96 -10.64
C LYS A 215 13.36 -7.56 -11.72
N GLN A 216 12.15 -8.08 -11.63
CA GLN A 216 11.11 -7.92 -12.63
C GLN A 216 9.92 -7.10 -12.10
N ILE A 217 9.49 -7.38 -10.88
CA ILE A 217 8.26 -6.88 -10.30
C ILE A 217 8.63 -6.03 -9.09
N GLN A 218 8.04 -4.83 -9.01
CA GLN A 218 8.13 -3.99 -7.83
C GLN A 218 6.72 -3.59 -7.40
N VAL A 219 6.40 -3.72 -6.12
CA VAL A 219 5.06 -3.42 -5.59
C VAL A 219 5.08 -2.08 -4.85
N TRP A 220 4.05 -1.27 -5.07
CA TRP A 220 3.83 0.03 -4.44
C TRP A 220 2.42 0.09 -3.87
N GLY A 221 2.23 0.88 -2.82
CA GLY A 221 0.89 1.31 -2.41
C GLY A 221 0.52 2.57 -3.18
N ALA A 222 -0.72 2.66 -3.63
CA ALA A 222 -1.33 3.87 -4.14
C ALA A 222 -2.60 4.16 -3.34
N TYR A 223 -2.86 5.44 -3.16
CA TYR A 223 -4.03 5.95 -2.47
C TYR A 223 -4.55 7.11 -3.30
N ASP A 224 -5.88 7.24 -3.39
CA ASP A 224 -6.51 8.21 -4.29
C ASP A 224 -6.15 7.92 -5.76
N ALA A 225 -6.16 6.64 -6.12
CA ALA A 225 -5.71 6.16 -7.43
C ALA A 225 -6.87 6.06 -8.44
N GLU A 226 -7.69 7.10 -8.50
CA GLU A 226 -8.97 7.08 -9.21
C GLU A 226 -8.79 7.54 -10.67
N THR A 227 -8.56 6.59 -11.56
CA THR A 227 -8.19 6.93 -12.94
C THR A 227 -9.28 7.51 -13.82
N THR A 228 -10.54 7.53 -13.38
CA THR A 228 -11.68 8.04 -14.18
C THR A 228 -12.33 9.32 -13.67
N TRP A 229 -11.99 9.81 -12.47
CA TRP A 229 -12.54 11.09 -11.99
C TRP A 229 -11.83 12.31 -12.60
N ASP A 230 -10.57 12.15 -13.04
CA ASP A 230 -9.75 13.22 -13.63
C ASP A 230 -9.91 13.38 -15.16
N GLY A 231 -10.86 12.70 -15.81
CA GLY A 231 -11.07 12.83 -17.26
C GLY A 231 -9.93 12.29 -18.13
N ALA A 232 -9.03 11.47 -17.56
CA ALA A 232 -7.93 10.81 -18.27
C ALA A 232 -8.39 9.74 -19.27
N ASP A 233 -9.67 9.37 -19.23
CA ASP A 233 -10.40 8.42 -20.08
C ASP A 233 -10.26 8.71 -21.58
N ARG A 234 -9.85 9.93 -21.97
CA ARG A 234 -9.60 10.28 -23.37
C ARG A 234 -8.24 9.85 -23.90
N GLN A 235 -7.27 9.48 -23.04
CA GLN A 235 -5.93 9.06 -23.47
C GLN A 235 -5.41 7.78 -22.79
N SER A 236 -5.83 7.45 -21.56
CA SER A 236 -5.53 6.16 -20.93
C SER A 236 -6.70 5.19 -21.11
N ARG A 237 -6.51 4.13 -21.91
CA ARG A 237 -7.49 3.06 -22.12
C ARG A 237 -7.64 2.18 -20.86
N GLY A 238 -8.18 2.75 -19.77
CA GLY A 238 -8.57 1.98 -18.59
C GLY A 238 -9.72 1.04 -18.95
N GLY A 239 -9.52 -0.26 -18.75
CA GLY A 239 -10.58 -1.25 -18.91
C GLY A 239 -11.25 -1.51 -17.55
N GLN A 240 -12.53 -1.82 -17.56
CA GLN A 240 -13.19 -2.38 -16.38
C GLN A 240 -13.09 -3.90 -16.48
N MET A 241 -12.61 -4.57 -15.44
CA MET A 241 -12.67 -6.03 -15.38
C MET A 241 -14.12 -6.43 -15.11
N ARG A 242 -14.83 -6.85 -16.16
CA ARG A 242 -16.15 -7.48 -16.06
C ARG A 242 -15.94 -8.99 -16.13
N THR A 243 -16.43 -9.72 -15.14
CA THR A 243 -16.50 -11.17 -15.19
C THR A 243 -17.39 -11.56 -16.38
N GLY A 244 -16.78 -12.17 -17.39
CA GLY A 244 -17.53 -12.76 -18.49
C GLY A 244 -18.22 -14.02 -18.00
N THR A 245 -19.53 -13.98 -17.82
CA THR A 245 -20.35 -15.19 -17.84
C THR A 245 -20.32 -15.74 -19.27
N THR A 246 -19.54 -16.81 -19.49
CA THR A 246 -19.75 -17.74 -20.60
C THR A 246 -20.87 -18.71 -20.24
#